data_AF-A0A6N7LNK7-F1
#
_entry.id   AF-A0A6N7LNK7-F1
#
_cell.length_a   1.000
_cell.length_b   1.000
_cell.length_c   1.000
_cell.angle_alpha   90.00
_cell.angle_beta   90.00
_cell.angle_gamma   90.00
#
_symmetry.space_group_name_H-M   'P 1'
#
loop_
_entity.id
_entity.type
_entity.pdbx_description
1 polymer ?
#
loop_
_entity_poly.entity_id
_entity_poly.type
_entity_poly.pdbx_seq_one_letter_code
_entity_poly.pdbx_strand_id
1 'polypeptide(L)'
;MAKNDDTEEKSLPASRVKLDRLRRDGQVPRSRELPVALSVLAIATYLAWGLGGIIGDLVHLFETVLQLVGKPAEVPAPATVLTDMGYALLRIIWPPLLLGLAVVIAASIIDAQGLPASMKHMGFDFGRLNPMEGLKKVVSLDSLTEFLKGLAKLALLSLAGAGTLLYFLNGILWSPLCGEACALGVAVHLVGTIAVISAAIMIIAALFDLHISRALFRREHRMTKTEARREHKETQGDPIMKSARRQIGADMRN
;
A
#
# COMPACT_ATOMS: atom_id res chain seq x y z
N MET A 1 -2.01 -35.96 -24.02
CA MET A 1 -0.63 -35.53 -24.32
C MET A 1 -0.34 -34.29 -23.46
N ALA A 2 0.28 -34.45 -22.28
CA ALA A 2 0.87 -33.38 -21.45
C ALA A 2 1.11 -33.93 -20.02
N LYS A 3 2.25 -34.58 -19.79
CA LYS A 3 2.71 -34.91 -18.42
C LYS A 3 4.24 -34.73 -18.25
N ASN A 4 4.90 -34.12 -19.23
CA ASN A 4 6.37 -33.94 -19.25
C ASN A 4 6.83 -32.48 -19.14
N ASP A 5 5.91 -31.50 -18.96
CA ASP A 5 6.30 -30.08 -18.85
C ASP A 5 6.79 -29.70 -17.43
N ASP A 6 6.52 -30.52 -16.40
CA ASP A 6 6.86 -30.21 -15.01
C ASP A 6 8.30 -30.59 -14.61
N THR A 7 9.04 -31.30 -15.46
CA THR A 7 10.41 -31.78 -15.15
C THR A 7 11.50 -30.86 -15.68
N GLU A 8 11.19 -29.93 -16.58
CA GLU A 8 12.19 -29.00 -17.13
C GLU A 8 12.41 -27.81 -16.19
N GLU A 9 13.68 -27.53 -15.86
CA GLU A 9 14.03 -26.43 -14.97
C GLU A 9 13.70 -25.07 -15.60
N LYS A 10 12.99 -24.22 -14.85
CA LYS A 10 12.65 -22.84 -15.23
C LYS A 10 13.90 -21.95 -15.22
N SER A 11 14.64 -21.98 -16.32
CA SER A 11 15.93 -21.28 -16.46
C SER A 11 15.80 -19.91 -17.16
N LEU A 12 14.76 -19.68 -17.96
CA LEU A 12 14.61 -18.47 -18.77
C LEU A 12 13.83 -17.37 -18.01
N PRO A 13 14.14 -16.09 -18.23
CA PRO A 13 13.35 -14.99 -17.69
C PRO A 13 11.92 -15.00 -18.26
N ALA A 14 10.95 -14.49 -17.50
CA ALA A 14 9.58 -14.33 -17.96
C ALA A 14 9.52 -13.38 -19.18
N SER A 15 8.92 -13.83 -20.29
CA SER A 15 8.67 -13.01 -21.47
C SER A 15 7.64 -11.90 -21.20
N ARG A 16 7.70 -10.81 -21.99
CA ARG A 16 6.71 -9.72 -21.94
C ARG A 16 5.29 -10.25 -22.21
N VAL A 17 5.13 -11.14 -23.18
CA VAL A 17 3.80 -11.70 -23.54
C VAL A 17 3.22 -12.51 -22.37
N LYS A 18 4.05 -13.29 -21.67
CA LYS A 18 3.65 -14.03 -20.46
C LYS A 18 3.24 -13.07 -19.34
N LEU A 19 4.04 -12.03 -19.07
CA LEU A 19 3.71 -11.01 -18.06
C LEU A 19 2.40 -10.27 -18.39
N ASP A 20 2.14 -9.96 -19.66
CA ASP A 20 0.89 -9.33 -20.09
C ASP A 20 -0.31 -10.28 -20.01
N ARG A 21 -0.11 -11.58 -20.24
CA ARG A 21 -1.14 -12.61 -20.00
C ARG A 21 -1.47 -12.71 -18.51
N LEU A 22 -0.47 -12.76 -17.63
CA LEU A 22 -0.66 -12.77 -16.18
C LEU A 22 -1.41 -11.52 -15.68
N ARG A 23 -1.04 -10.33 -16.19
CA ARG A 23 -1.75 -9.08 -15.90
C ARG A 23 -3.22 -9.15 -16.30
N ARG A 24 -3.52 -9.65 -17.52
CA ARG A 24 -4.90 -9.85 -17.99
C ARG A 24 -5.69 -10.84 -17.14
N ASP A 25 -5.02 -11.87 -16.62
CA ASP A 25 -5.61 -12.82 -15.68
C ASP A 25 -5.76 -12.24 -14.25
N GLY A 26 -5.26 -11.03 -13.99
CA GLY A 26 -5.36 -10.33 -12.70
C GLY A 26 -4.18 -10.61 -11.75
N GLN A 27 -3.19 -11.37 -12.19
CA GLN A 27 -1.97 -11.68 -11.44
C GLN A 27 -0.91 -10.62 -11.72
N VAL A 28 -0.65 -9.79 -10.71
CA VAL A 28 0.31 -8.69 -10.76
C VAL A 28 1.18 -8.72 -9.52
N PRO A 29 2.46 -8.31 -9.61
CA PRO A 29 3.25 -8.07 -8.41
C PRO A 29 2.56 -6.99 -7.58
N ARG A 30 2.46 -7.20 -6.27
CA ARG A 30 1.90 -6.22 -5.34
C ARG A 30 2.84 -6.07 -4.15
N SER A 31 3.30 -4.86 -3.91
CA SER A 31 3.92 -4.43 -2.67
C SER A 31 2.82 -4.20 -1.64
N ARG A 32 3.01 -4.75 -0.44
CA ARG A 32 2.08 -4.50 0.68
C ARG A 32 2.43 -3.18 1.39
N GLU A 33 3.68 -2.76 1.27
CA GLU A 33 4.21 -1.61 2.01
C GLU A 33 4.00 -0.28 1.29
N LEU A 34 4.06 -0.27 -0.04
CA LEU A 34 3.95 0.97 -0.82
C LEU A 34 2.62 1.70 -0.62
N PRO A 35 1.44 1.04 -0.70
CA PRO A 35 0.17 1.74 -0.49
C PRO A 35 0.05 2.31 0.94
N VAL A 36 0.53 1.57 1.94
CA VAL A 36 0.49 1.96 3.35
C VAL A 36 1.42 3.15 3.62
N ALA A 37 2.65 3.12 3.11
CA ALA A 37 3.60 4.21 3.25
C ALA A 37 3.05 5.49 2.62
N LEU A 38 2.53 5.41 1.40
CA LEU A 38 1.95 6.57 0.71
C LEU A 38 0.71 7.11 1.43
N SER A 39 -0.16 6.25 1.95
CA SER A 39 -1.35 6.71 2.67
C SER A 39 -1.00 7.38 3.99
N VAL A 40 -0.03 6.84 4.74
CA VAL A 40 0.43 7.44 6.00
C VAL A 40 1.07 8.80 5.74
N LEU A 41 1.89 8.93 4.69
CA LEU A 41 2.47 10.21 4.29
C LEU A 41 1.40 11.23 3.93
N ALA A 42 0.43 10.85 3.10
CA ALA A 42 -0.64 11.75 2.68
C ALA A 42 -1.45 12.27 3.88
N ILE A 43 -1.81 11.37 4.80
CA ILE A 43 -2.52 11.72 6.03
C ILE A 43 -1.65 12.61 6.92
N ALA A 44 -0.37 12.27 7.12
CA ALA A 44 0.55 13.05 7.94
C ALA A 44 0.75 14.47 7.39
N THR A 45 0.92 14.62 6.07
CA THR A 45 1.04 15.93 5.41
C THR A 45 -0.27 16.72 5.51
N TYR A 46 -1.41 16.06 5.31
CA TYR A 46 -2.72 16.69 5.51
C TYR A 46 -2.89 17.21 6.93
N LEU A 47 -2.56 16.40 7.94
CA LEU A 47 -2.64 16.81 9.34
C LEU A 47 -1.65 17.91 9.68
N ALA A 48 -0.42 17.88 9.13
CA ALA A 48 0.58 18.91 9.35
C ALA A 48 0.13 20.28 8.81
N TRP A 49 -0.49 20.33 7.63
CA TRP A 49 -1.01 21.58 7.07
C TRP A 49 -2.37 21.99 7.64
N GLY A 50 -3.21 21.02 7.97
CA GLY A 50 -4.55 21.23 8.53
C GLY A 50 -4.58 21.44 10.04
N LEU A 51 -3.44 21.30 10.74
CA LEU A 51 -3.37 21.25 12.20
C LEU A 51 -4.05 22.46 12.85
N GLY A 52 -3.82 23.67 12.35
CA GLY A 52 -4.41 24.90 12.90
C GLY A 52 -5.94 24.91 12.80
N GLY A 53 -6.49 24.50 11.66
CA GLY A 53 -7.94 24.39 11.47
C GLY A 53 -8.56 23.30 12.34
N ILE A 54 -7.90 22.14 12.43
CA ILE A 54 -8.34 21.01 13.26
C ILE A 54 -8.34 21.39 14.75
N ILE A 55 -7.29 22.08 15.23
CA ILE A 55 -7.23 22.58 16.61
C ILE A 55 -8.35 23.59 16.85
N GLY A 56 -8.60 24.51 15.91
CA GLY A 56 -9.70 25.47 16.01
C GLY A 56 -11.07 24.78 16.14
N ASP A 57 -11.35 23.79 15.29
CA ASP A 57 -12.58 23.00 15.35
C ASP A 57 -12.70 22.23 16.69
N LEU A 58 -11.57 21.72 17.21
CA LEU A 58 -11.52 21.03 18.50
C LEU A 58 -11.80 21.97 19.68
N VAL A 59 -11.21 23.17 19.66
CA VAL A 59 -11.45 24.20 20.69
C VAL A 59 -12.91 24.63 20.66
N HIS A 60 -13.47 24.89 19.47
CA HIS A 60 -14.89 25.23 19.31
C HIS A 60 -15.81 24.14 19.89
N LEU A 61 -15.50 22.86 19.62
CA LEU A 61 -16.21 21.72 20.20
C LEU A 61 -16.16 21.73 21.74
N PHE A 62 -14.98 21.94 22.32
CA PHE A 62 -14.79 22.02 23.76
C PHE A 62 -15.56 23.19 24.39
N GLU A 63 -15.47 24.38 23.80
CA GLU A 63 -16.18 25.57 24.27
C GLU A 63 -17.69 25.37 24.24
N THR A 64 -18.22 24.77 23.17
CA THR A 64 -19.66 24.50 23.03
C THR A 64 -20.16 23.56 24.14
N VAL A 65 -19.39 22.51 24.46
CA VAL A 65 -19.73 21.57 25.55
C VAL A 65 -19.65 22.24 26.91
N LEU A 66 -18.60 23.04 27.16
CA LEU A 66 -18.44 23.75 28.43
C LEU A 66 -19.56 24.78 28.65
N GLN A 67 -20.01 25.47 27.60
CA GLN A 67 -21.15 26.39 27.67
C GLN A 67 -22.46 25.65 27.97
N LEU A 68 -22.69 24.47 27.37
CA LEU A 68 -23.87 23.65 27.66
C LEU A 68 -23.95 23.22 29.14
N VAL A 69 -22.81 22.90 29.75
CA VAL A 69 -22.72 22.52 31.18
C VAL A 69 -22.79 23.73 32.10
N GLY A 70 -22.08 24.82 31.76
CA GLY A 70 -21.94 25.99 32.63
C GLY A 70 -23.11 26.97 32.56
N LYS A 71 -23.83 27.03 31.44
CA LYS A 71 -24.92 27.99 31.19
C LYS A 71 -26.03 27.42 30.29
N PRO A 72 -26.73 26.36 30.71
CA PRO A 72 -27.69 25.64 29.87
C PRO A 72 -28.85 26.50 29.33
N ALA A 73 -29.14 27.66 29.95
CA ALA A 73 -30.19 28.58 29.51
C ALA A 73 -29.78 29.49 28.33
N GLU A 74 -28.48 29.64 28.04
CA GLU A 74 -27.95 30.49 26.95
C GLU A 74 -27.67 29.69 25.67
N VAL A 75 -27.80 28.36 25.70
CA VAL A 75 -27.40 27.47 24.60
C VAL A 75 -28.62 27.05 23.76
N PRO A 76 -28.49 26.96 22.42
CA PRO A 76 -29.51 26.34 21.56
C PRO A 76 -29.96 24.97 22.07
N ALA A 77 -31.16 24.53 21.67
CA ALA A 77 -31.73 23.26 22.11
C ALA A 77 -30.67 22.11 22.06
N PRO A 78 -30.60 21.22 23.05
CA PRO A 78 -29.56 20.19 23.13
C PRO A 78 -29.39 19.35 21.86
N ALA A 79 -30.46 19.18 21.08
CA ALA A 79 -30.46 18.52 19.78
C ALA A 79 -29.62 19.25 18.72
N THR A 80 -29.63 20.58 18.66
CA THR A 80 -28.85 21.35 17.67
C THR A 80 -27.36 21.34 18.02
N VAL A 81 -27.03 21.38 19.30
CA VAL A 81 -25.64 21.22 19.76
C VAL A 81 -25.11 19.84 19.38
N LEU A 82 -25.91 18.79 19.57
CA LEU A 82 -25.51 17.43 19.20
C LEU A 82 -25.29 17.28 17.68
N THR A 83 -26.11 17.92 16.85
CA THR A 83 -25.91 17.91 15.39
C THR A 83 -24.66 18.67 14.98
N ASP A 84 -24.40 19.84 15.56
CA ASP A 84 -23.21 20.64 15.24
C ASP A 84 -21.92 19.91 15.66
N MET A 85 -21.95 19.24 16.82
CA MET A 85 -20.86 18.36 17.24
C MET A 85 -20.65 17.20 16.27
N GLY A 86 -21.74 16.58 15.80
CA GLY A 86 -21.68 15.52 14.79
C GLY A 86 -21.02 15.99 13.48
N TYR A 87 -21.39 17.17 12.99
CA TYR A 87 -20.79 17.75 11.78
C TYR A 87 -19.32 18.13 11.98
N ALA A 88 -18.95 18.69 13.13
CA ALA A 88 -17.56 19.02 13.44
C ALA A 88 -16.69 17.75 13.51
N LEU A 89 -17.17 16.68 14.16
CA LEU A 89 -16.48 15.39 14.19
C LEU A 89 -16.34 14.77 12.79
N LEU A 90 -17.39 14.82 11.97
CA LEU A 90 -17.33 14.38 10.57
C LEU A 90 -16.30 15.17 9.76
N ARG A 91 -16.23 16.49 9.96
CA ARG A 91 -15.25 17.36 9.28
C ARG A 91 -13.82 17.04 9.67
N ILE A 92 -13.57 16.63 10.91
CA ILE A 92 -12.24 16.25 11.39
C ILE A 92 -11.83 14.85 10.89
N ILE A 93 -12.75 13.87 10.96
CA ILE A 93 -12.43 12.45 10.73
C ILE A 93 -12.47 12.08 9.24
N TRP A 94 -13.48 12.56 8.52
CA TRP A 94 -13.78 12.07 7.17
C TRP A 94 -12.72 12.43 6.12
N PRO A 95 -12.17 13.66 6.08
CA PRO A 95 -11.16 14.03 5.09
C PRO A 95 -9.88 13.17 5.12
N PRO A 96 -9.19 12.96 6.27
CA PRO A 96 -7.99 12.12 6.27
C PRO A 96 -8.31 10.65 5.97
N LEU A 97 -9.50 10.15 6.36
CA LEU A 97 -9.93 8.79 6.03
C LEU A 97 -10.12 8.59 4.52
N LEU A 98 -10.87 9.50 3.88
CA LEU A 98 -11.09 9.47 2.44
C LEU A 98 -9.79 9.66 1.65
N LEU A 99 -8.92 10.56 2.12
CA LEU A 99 -7.60 10.75 1.52
C LEU A 99 -6.77 9.47 1.60
N GLY A 100 -6.71 8.84 2.77
CA GLY A 100 -6.01 7.57 2.96
C GLY A 100 -6.55 6.48 2.02
N LEU A 101 -7.87 6.32 1.96
CA LEU A 101 -8.52 5.36 1.07
C LEU A 101 -8.19 5.63 -0.41
N ALA A 102 -8.32 6.88 -0.84
CA ALA A 102 -8.03 7.28 -2.22
C ALA A 102 -6.57 7.00 -2.60
N VAL A 103 -5.63 7.31 -1.69
CA VAL A 103 -4.20 7.07 -1.91
C VAL A 103 -3.87 5.57 -1.94
N VAL A 104 -4.46 4.75 -1.05
CA VAL A 104 -4.27 3.29 -1.07
C VAL A 104 -4.76 2.70 -2.40
N ILE A 105 -5.95 3.12 -2.85
CA ILE A 105 -6.52 2.67 -4.12
C ILE A 105 -5.61 3.08 -5.29
N ALA A 106 -5.22 4.36 -5.36
CA ALA A 106 -4.36 4.89 -6.41
C ALA A 106 -2.99 4.19 -6.43
N ALA A 107 -2.34 4.04 -5.27
CA ALA A 107 -1.05 3.38 -5.14
C ALA A 107 -1.13 1.90 -5.56
N SER A 108 -2.21 1.21 -5.20
CA SER A 108 -2.44 -0.18 -5.59
C SER A 108 -2.61 -0.33 -7.10
N ILE A 109 -3.33 0.59 -7.76
CA ILE A 109 -3.49 0.61 -9.22
C ILE A 109 -2.16 0.91 -9.93
N ILE A 110 -1.40 1.87 -9.41
CA ILE A 110 -0.09 2.24 -9.96
C ILE A 110 0.89 1.07 -9.83
N ASP A 111 0.93 0.40 -8.67
CA ASP A 111 1.83 -0.75 -8.48
C ASP A 111 1.44 -1.95 -9.34
N ALA A 112 0.14 -2.20 -9.49
CA ALA A 112 -0.40 -3.17 -10.44
C ALA A 112 -0.13 -2.81 -11.92
N GLN A 113 0.37 -1.60 -12.21
CA GLN A 113 0.59 -1.05 -13.55
C GLN A 113 -0.69 -1.00 -14.39
N GLY A 114 -1.84 -0.73 -13.75
CA GLY A 114 -3.15 -0.64 -14.38
C GLY A 114 -4.26 -1.26 -13.53
N LEU A 115 -5.50 -1.15 -14.02
CA LEU A 115 -6.65 -1.80 -13.41
C LEU A 115 -6.65 -3.30 -13.78
N PRO A 116 -6.56 -4.23 -12.81
CA PRO A 116 -6.65 -5.66 -13.08
C PRO A 116 -8.10 -6.01 -13.41
N ALA A 117 -8.50 -5.86 -14.67
CA ALA A 117 -9.83 -6.21 -15.16
C ALA A 117 -9.93 -7.72 -15.44
N SER A 118 -9.81 -8.55 -14.40
CA SER A 118 -10.02 -10.00 -14.50
C SER A 118 -11.25 -10.43 -13.70
N MET A 119 -12.35 -10.69 -14.42
CA MET A 119 -13.56 -11.34 -13.85
C MET A 119 -13.32 -12.81 -13.48
N LYS A 120 -12.19 -13.39 -13.90
CA LYS A 120 -11.85 -14.81 -13.74
C LYS A 120 -11.71 -15.25 -12.29
N HIS A 121 -11.54 -14.31 -11.36
CA HIS A 121 -11.40 -14.57 -9.92
C HIS A 121 -12.61 -14.12 -9.10
N MET A 122 -13.72 -13.70 -9.74
CA MET A 122 -14.98 -13.38 -9.06
C MET A 122 -15.87 -14.61 -8.80
N GLY A 123 -15.47 -15.80 -9.28
CA GLY A 123 -16.14 -17.05 -8.95
C GLY A 123 -15.86 -17.48 -7.51
N PHE A 124 -16.86 -18.08 -6.86
CA PHE A 124 -16.70 -18.70 -5.53
C PHE A 124 -15.84 -19.96 -5.69
N ASP A 125 -14.60 -19.92 -5.21
CA ASP A 125 -13.63 -21.02 -5.30
C ASP A 125 -13.50 -21.70 -3.93
N PHE A 126 -14.22 -22.81 -3.73
CA PHE A 126 -14.20 -23.59 -2.49
C PHE A 126 -12.82 -24.16 -2.16
N GLY A 127 -11.91 -24.29 -3.14
CA GLY A 127 -10.54 -24.73 -2.90
C GLY A 127 -9.76 -23.75 -2.02
N ARG A 128 -10.04 -22.44 -2.14
CA ARG A 128 -9.37 -21.38 -1.37
C ARG A 128 -9.78 -21.33 0.10
N LEU A 129 -10.84 -22.02 0.48
CA LEU A 129 -11.33 -22.14 1.87
C LEU A 129 -10.67 -23.30 2.63
N ASN A 130 -9.77 -24.06 2.00
CA ASN A 130 -9.08 -25.16 2.67
C ASN A 130 -8.09 -24.63 3.74
N PRO A 131 -8.32 -24.92 5.05
CA PRO A 131 -7.46 -24.42 6.12
C PRO A 131 -6.02 -24.95 6.02
N MET A 132 -5.80 -26.10 5.38
CA MET A 132 -4.47 -26.67 5.17
C MET A 132 -3.62 -25.81 4.23
N GLU A 133 -4.22 -25.25 3.18
CA GLU A 133 -3.53 -24.32 2.28
C GLU A 133 -3.23 -22.99 2.96
N GLY A 134 -4.12 -22.53 3.85
CA GLY A 134 -3.89 -21.37 4.71
C GLY A 134 -2.67 -21.55 5.62
N LEU A 135 -2.56 -22.68 6.30
CA LEU A 135 -1.40 -23.03 7.14
C LEU A 135 -0.10 -23.09 6.33
N LYS A 136 -0.13 -23.69 5.13
CA LYS A 136 1.05 -23.73 4.25
C LYS A 136 1.49 -22.34 3.79
N LYS A 137 0.54 -21.42 3.58
CA LYS A 137 0.86 -20.01 3.29
C LYS A 137 1.53 -19.34 4.47
N VAL A 138 1.06 -19.55 5.70
CA VAL A 138 1.68 -18.97 6.90
C VAL A 138 3.09 -19.50 7.13
N VAL A 139 3.35 -20.78 6.83
CA VAL A 139 4.69 -21.41 6.90
C VAL A 139 5.40 -21.37 5.54
N SER A 140 5.18 -20.32 4.75
CA SER A 140 5.85 -20.12 3.47
C SER A 140 7.10 -19.24 3.63
N LEU A 141 8.01 -19.32 2.66
CA LEU A 141 9.16 -18.40 2.56
C LEU A 141 8.70 -16.95 2.45
N ASP A 142 7.56 -16.70 1.80
CA ASP A 142 7.01 -15.35 1.66
C ASP A 142 6.60 -14.79 3.02
N SER A 143 5.88 -15.57 3.84
CA SER A 143 5.51 -15.15 5.19
C SER A 143 6.72 -14.91 6.10
N LEU A 144 7.77 -15.73 5.99
CA LEU A 144 9.01 -15.49 6.73
C LEU A 144 9.69 -14.18 6.29
N THR A 145 9.70 -13.88 4.98
CA THR A 145 10.27 -12.61 4.48
C THR A 145 9.46 -11.40 4.93
N GLU A 146 8.13 -11.50 4.95
CA GLU A 146 7.25 -10.46 5.49
C GLU A 146 7.47 -10.23 6.98
N PHE A 147 7.59 -11.32 7.76
CA PHE A 147 7.90 -11.25 9.18
C PHE A 147 9.25 -10.55 9.44
N LEU A 148 10.30 -10.95 8.72
CA LEU A 148 11.63 -10.34 8.87
C LEU A 148 11.62 -8.85 8.48
N LYS A 149 10.94 -8.48 7.39
CA LYS A 149 10.75 -7.07 7.00
C LYS A 149 10.01 -6.29 8.08
N GLY A 150 8.95 -6.87 8.67
CA GLY A 150 8.20 -6.27 9.77
C GLY A 150 9.06 -6.05 11.01
N LEU A 151 9.83 -7.06 11.41
CA LEU A 151 10.74 -6.99 12.56
C LEU A 151 11.84 -5.95 12.35
N ALA A 152 12.47 -5.93 11.17
CA ALA A 152 13.49 -4.94 10.81
C ALA A 152 12.92 -3.51 10.86
N LYS A 153 11.72 -3.31 10.32
CA LYS A 153 11.04 -2.01 10.35
C LYS A 153 10.70 -1.58 11.77
N LEU A 154 10.19 -2.49 12.59
CA LEU A 154 9.88 -2.20 14.00
C LEU A 154 11.13 -1.83 14.79
N ALA A 155 12.25 -2.53 14.56
CA ALA A 155 13.53 -2.20 15.17
C ALA A 155 14.03 -0.82 14.72
N LEU A 156 13.98 -0.52 13.41
CA LEU A 156 14.38 0.78 12.87
C LEU A 156 13.54 1.93 13.43
N LEU A 157 12.22 1.79 13.45
CA LEU A 157 11.32 2.81 14.00
C LEU A 157 11.52 2.98 15.51
N SER A 158 11.70 1.89 16.25
CA SER A 158 11.98 1.95 17.70
C SER A 158 13.30 2.66 17.99
N LEU A 159 14.37 2.32 17.26
CA LEU A 159 15.68 2.96 17.41
C LEU A 159 15.64 4.44 17.04
N ALA A 160 14.99 4.78 15.93
CA ALA A 160 14.81 6.16 15.50
C ALA A 160 13.98 6.97 16.52
N GLY A 161 12.88 6.40 17.02
CA GLY A 161 12.04 7.02 18.04
C GLY A 161 12.79 7.24 19.35
N ALA A 162 13.49 6.21 19.85
CA ALA A 162 14.31 6.31 21.05
C ALA A 162 15.44 7.32 20.88
N GLY A 163 16.16 7.29 19.75
CA GLY A 163 17.23 8.25 19.45
C GLY A 163 16.73 9.68 19.38
N THR A 164 15.56 9.91 18.76
CA THR A 164 14.94 11.25 18.70
C THR A 164 14.51 11.70 20.09
N LEU A 165 13.91 10.82 20.89
CA LEU A 165 13.52 11.15 22.27
C LEU A 165 14.72 11.53 23.13
N LEU A 166 15.82 10.79 23.01
CA LEU A 166 17.07 11.09 23.71
C LEU A 166 17.68 12.43 23.25
N TYR A 167 17.62 12.72 21.94
CA TYR A 167 18.10 13.98 21.39
C TYR A 167 17.33 15.19 21.94
N PHE A 168 16.01 15.08 22.07
CA PHE A 168 15.14 16.13 22.62
C PHE A 168 15.00 16.09 24.14
N LEU A 169 15.63 15.13 24.84
CA LEU A 169 15.41 14.89 26.27
C LEU A 169 15.62 16.15 27.13
N ASN A 170 16.69 16.90 26.86
CA ASN A 170 16.93 18.17 27.54
C ASN A 170 15.80 19.17 27.26
N GLY A 171 15.43 19.37 25.99
CA GLY A 171 14.33 20.27 25.63
C GLY A 171 13.04 19.92 26.36
N ILE A 172 12.72 18.63 26.47
CA ILE A 172 11.53 18.14 27.20
C ILE A 172 11.63 18.48 28.69
N LEU A 173 12.75 18.16 29.34
CA LEU A 173 12.93 18.37 30.79
C LEU A 173 12.90 19.85 31.19
N TRP A 174 13.46 20.73 30.36
CA TRP A 174 13.52 22.17 30.65
C TRP A 174 12.29 22.94 30.14
N SER A 175 11.48 22.33 29.26
CA SER A 175 10.30 22.98 28.66
C SER A 175 9.27 23.55 29.65
N PRO A 176 8.99 22.94 30.82
CA PRO A 176 8.02 23.51 31.75
C PRO A 176 8.50 24.83 32.38
N LEU A 177 9.82 25.08 32.38
CA LEU A 177 10.40 26.25 33.03
C LEU A 177 10.34 27.52 32.16
N CYS A 178 10.23 27.38 30.83
CA CYS A 178 10.17 28.52 29.89
C CYS A 178 8.73 28.93 29.50
N GLY A 179 7.71 28.30 30.08
CA GLY A 179 6.29 28.61 29.85
C GLY A 179 5.63 27.76 28.76
N GLU A 180 4.30 27.89 28.65
CA GLU A 180 3.44 27.01 27.84
C GLU A 180 3.78 27.04 26.33
N ALA A 181 4.03 28.23 25.78
CA ALA A 181 4.35 28.39 24.36
C ALA A 181 5.66 27.68 23.98
N CYS A 182 6.65 27.72 24.88
CA CYS A 182 7.93 27.05 24.71
C CYS A 182 7.76 25.52 24.76
N ALA A 183 6.98 25.01 25.72
CA ALA A 183 6.67 23.59 25.82
C ALA A 183 5.91 23.04 24.62
N LEU A 184 4.93 23.80 24.11
CA LEU A 184 4.21 23.45 22.88
C LEU A 184 5.15 23.41 21.68
N GLY A 185 6.05 24.39 21.55
CA GLY A 185 7.05 24.42 20.48
C GLY A 185 7.97 23.20 20.50
N VAL A 186 8.50 22.83 21.67
CA VAL A 186 9.32 21.62 21.84
C VAL A 186 8.53 20.36 21.46
N ALA A 187 7.27 20.24 21.89
CA ALA A 187 6.43 19.10 21.57
C ALA A 187 6.16 18.98 20.06
N VAL A 188 5.83 20.09 19.40
CA VAL A 188 5.61 20.13 17.94
C VAL A 188 6.89 19.76 17.19
N HIS A 189 8.05 20.27 17.59
CA HIS A 189 9.33 19.92 16.97
C HIS A 189 9.71 18.45 17.18
N LEU A 190 9.50 17.91 18.39
CA LEU A 190 9.73 16.49 18.68
C LEU A 190 8.85 15.59 17.82
N VAL A 191 7.54 15.81 17.84
CA VAL A 191 6.57 15.00 17.09
C VAL A 191 6.81 15.13 15.59
N GLY A 192 7.07 16.35 15.11
CA GLY A 192 7.40 16.60 13.70
C GLY A 192 8.68 15.87 13.26
N THR A 193 9.72 15.87 14.10
CA THR A 193 10.98 15.17 13.79
C THR A 193 10.77 13.66 13.75
N ILE A 194 10.06 13.08 14.73
CA ILE A 194 9.72 11.66 14.73
C ILE A 194 8.89 11.31 13.49
N ALA A 195 7.91 12.13 13.13
CA ALA A 195 7.07 11.92 11.96
C ALA A 195 7.89 11.91 10.66
N VAL A 196 8.79 12.88 10.47
CA VAL A 196 9.65 12.98 9.26
C VAL A 196 10.61 11.80 9.15
N ILE A 197 11.27 11.42 10.25
CA ILE A 197 12.19 10.27 10.24
C ILE A 197 11.43 8.97 9.98
N SER A 198 10.29 8.78 10.63
CA SER A 198 9.44 7.59 10.44
C SER A 198 8.92 7.50 9.00
N ALA A 199 8.48 8.62 8.44
CA ALA A 199 8.09 8.76 7.04
C ALA A 199 9.22 8.34 6.09
N ALA A 200 10.43 8.83 6.31
CA ALA A 200 11.60 8.45 5.50
C ALA A 200 11.89 6.94 5.59
N ILE A 201 11.88 6.36 6.79
CA ILE A 201 12.07 4.92 7.00
C ILE A 201 10.99 4.12 6.27
N MET A 202 9.72 4.53 6.37
CA MET A 202 8.61 3.86 5.68
C MET A 202 8.72 3.91 4.16
N ILE A 203 9.11 5.06 3.59
CA ILE A 203 9.33 5.19 2.14
C ILE A 203 10.45 4.25 1.69
N ILE A 204 11.58 4.26 2.40
CA ILE A 204 12.73 3.41 2.05
C ILE A 204 12.34 1.94 2.13
N ALA A 205 11.67 1.52 3.22
CA ALA A 205 11.18 0.16 3.38
C ALA A 205 10.19 -0.24 2.26
N ALA A 206 9.29 0.67 1.88
CA ALA A 206 8.34 0.44 0.79
C ALA A 206 9.04 0.30 -0.57
N LEU A 207 10.07 1.09 -0.86
CA LEU A 207 10.86 0.96 -2.09
C LEU A 207 11.60 -0.39 -2.14
N PHE A 208 12.18 -0.83 -1.03
CA PHE A 208 12.78 -2.17 -0.95
C PHE A 208 11.74 -3.27 -1.15
N ASP A 209 10.57 -3.17 -0.51
CA ASP A 209 9.48 -4.13 -0.67
C ASP A 209 8.98 -4.19 -2.12
N LEU A 210 8.85 -3.03 -2.78
CA LEU A 210 8.50 -2.91 -4.19
C LEU A 210 9.51 -3.63 -5.11
N HIS A 211 10.80 -3.46 -4.85
CA HIS A 211 11.84 -4.12 -5.63
C HIS A 211 11.85 -5.64 -5.41
N ILE A 212 11.74 -6.08 -4.14
CA ILE A 212 11.74 -7.49 -3.76
C ILE A 212 10.50 -8.19 -4.32
N SER A 213 9.30 -7.62 -4.13
CA SER A 213 8.04 -8.19 -4.64
C SER A 213 8.06 -8.36 -6.16
N ARG A 214 8.55 -7.35 -6.89
CA ARG A 214 8.70 -7.44 -8.36
C ARG A 214 9.75 -8.46 -8.78
N ALA A 215 10.84 -8.60 -8.03
CA ALA A 215 11.87 -9.60 -8.31
C ALA A 215 11.38 -11.02 -8.05
N LEU A 216 10.68 -11.24 -6.93
CA LEU A 216 10.05 -12.52 -6.58
C LEU A 216 9.00 -12.92 -7.60
N PHE A 217 8.12 -12.00 -8.00
CA PHE A 217 7.12 -12.25 -9.04
C PHE A 217 7.76 -12.69 -10.38
N ARG A 218 8.82 -12.01 -10.82
CA ARG A 218 9.55 -12.42 -12.02
C ARG A 218 10.23 -13.78 -11.87
N ARG A 219 10.73 -14.11 -10.67
CA ARG A 219 11.38 -15.39 -10.37
C ARG A 219 10.37 -16.54 -10.39
N GLU A 220 9.20 -16.35 -9.79
CA GLU A 220 8.12 -17.33 -9.75
C GLU A 220 7.59 -17.66 -11.15
N HIS A 221 7.48 -16.64 -12.00
CA HIS A 221 6.96 -16.75 -13.36
C HIS A 221 8.03 -16.99 -14.45
N ARG A 222 9.23 -17.43 -14.06
CA ARG A 222 10.26 -17.90 -15.02
C ARG A 222 9.71 -18.96 -15.97
N MET A 223 10.35 -19.08 -17.12
CA MET A 223 9.93 -19.96 -18.20
C MET A 223 10.90 -21.13 -18.37
N THR A 224 10.36 -22.27 -18.79
CA THR A 224 11.16 -23.40 -19.29
C THR A 224 11.55 -23.16 -20.76
N LYS A 225 12.48 -23.94 -21.30
CA LYS A 225 12.86 -23.79 -22.71
C LYS A 225 11.74 -24.28 -23.63
N THR A 226 10.98 -25.31 -23.22
CA THR A 226 9.78 -25.76 -23.93
C THR A 226 8.72 -24.66 -23.99
N GLU A 227 8.43 -24.00 -22.86
CA GLU A 227 7.43 -22.93 -22.77
C GLU A 227 7.81 -21.74 -23.66
N ALA A 228 9.09 -21.33 -23.64
CA ALA A 228 9.58 -20.24 -24.49
C ALA A 228 9.46 -20.55 -25.98
N ARG A 229 9.75 -21.80 -26.40
CA ARG A 229 9.56 -22.24 -27.78
C ARG A 229 8.08 -22.24 -28.18
N ARG A 230 7.20 -22.71 -27.29
CA ARG A 230 5.74 -22.70 -27.53
C ARG A 230 5.22 -21.28 -27.69
N GLU A 231 5.62 -20.37 -26.81
CA GLU A 231 5.24 -18.96 -26.91
C GLU A 231 5.72 -18.33 -28.22
N HIS A 232 6.94 -18.63 -28.65
CA HIS A 232 7.46 -18.13 -29.93
C HIS A 232 6.62 -18.62 -31.12
N LYS A 233 6.22 -19.90 -31.12
CA LYS A 233 5.31 -20.47 -32.13
C LYS A 233 3.92 -19.85 -32.10
N GLU A 234 3.33 -19.65 -30.91
CA GLU A 234 2.02 -19.00 -30.76
C GLU A 234 2.02 -17.54 -31.25
N THR A 235 3.10 -16.81 -30.97
CA THR A 235 3.15 -15.36 -31.22
C THR A 235 3.56 -15.04 -32.65
N GLN A 236 4.52 -15.78 -33.23
CA GLN A 236 5.02 -15.52 -34.60
C GLN A 236 4.38 -16.42 -35.67
N GLY A 237 3.60 -17.41 -35.25
CA GLY A 237 3.09 -18.49 -36.09
C GLY A 237 4.16 -19.56 -36.37
N ASP A 238 3.73 -20.80 -36.64
CA ASP A 238 4.67 -21.82 -37.08
C ASP A 238 5.27 -21.41 -38.44
N PRO A 239 6.61 -21.32 -38.57
CA PRO A 239 7.24 -20.95 -39.83
C PRO A 239 6.79 -21.84 -41.00
N ILE A 240 6.47 -23.12 -40.74
CA ILE A 240 5.94 -24.06 -41.75
C ILE A 240 4.53 -23.64 -42.20
N MET A 241 3.67 -23.22 -41.27
CA MET A 241 2.34 -22.70 -41.62
C MET A 241 2.41 -21.35 -42.33
N LYS A 242 3.41 -20.52 -42.00
CA LYS A 242 3.62 -19.21 -42.62
C LYS A 242 4.15 -19.34 -44.06
N SER A 243 5.03 -20.31 -44.33
CA SER A 243 5.49 -20.61 -45.69
C SER A 243 4.38 -21.27 -46.53
N ALA A 244 3.61 -22.19 -45.95
CA ALA A 244 2.45 -22.80 -46.63
C ALA A 244 1.39 -21.75 -47.02
N ARG A 245 1.07 -20.81 -46.12
CA ARG A 245 0.17 -19.68 -46.44
C ARG A 245 0.71 -18.79 -47.56
N ARG A 246 2.02 -18.55 -47.60
CA ARG A 246 2.66 -17.80 -48.69
C ARG A 246 2.61 -18.54 -50.03
N GLN A 247 2.82 -19.85 -50.03
CA GLN A 247 2.73 -20.66 -51.25
C GLN A 247 1.30 -20.67 -51.80
N ILE A 248 0.30 -20.94 -50.96
CA ILE A 248 -1.12 -20.91 -51.37
C ILE A 248 -1.52 -19.51 -51.88
N GLY A 249 -1.06 -18.44 -51.21
CA GLY A 249 -1.31 -17.07 -51.66
C GLY A 249 -0.60 -16.69 -52.97
N ALA A 250 0.50 -17.36 -53.32
CA ALA A 250 1.18 -17.18 -54.59
C ALA A 250 0.46 -17.96 -55.72
N ASP A 251 0.01 -19.19 -55.45
CA ASP A 251 -0.77 -19.99 -56.40
C ASP A 251 -2.11 -19.33 -56.75
N MET A 252 -2.80 -18.70 -55.79
CA MET A 252 -4.05 -17.99 -56.08
C MET A 252 -3.88 -16.65 -56.82
N ARG A 253 -2.65 -16.16 -57.02
CA ARG A 253 -2.37 -14.91 -57.78
C ARG A 253 -1.97 -15.17 -59.23
N ASN A 254 -1.72 -16.43 -59.60
CA ASN A 254 -1.48 -16.88 -60.98
C ASN A 254 -2.76 -17.50 -61.56
#